data_AF-A0A392U0M5-F1
#
_entry.id   AF-A0A392U0M5-F1
#
_cell.length_a   1.000
_cell.length_b   1.000
_cell.length_c   1.000
_cell.angle_alpha   90.00
_cell.angle_beta   90.00
_cell.angle_gamma   90.00
#
_symmetry.space_group_name_H-M   'P 1'
#
loop_
_entity.id
_entity.type
_entity.pdbx_description
1 polymer ?
#
loop_
_entity_poly.entity_id
_entity_poly.type
_entity_poly.pdbx_seq_one_letter_code
_entity_poly.pdbx_strand_id
1 'polypeptide(L)' 'MPGLSRELVEHRLPVRPDKRPVKQLPRRFAPEIMSKIKEEFERLLRSKFIRTA' A
#
# COMPACT_ATOMS: atom_id res chain seq x y z
N MET A 1 11.36 6.97 4.45
CA MET A 1 12.26 7.67 3.50
C MET A 1 13.70 7.45 3.94
N PRO A 2 14.64 7.09 3.05
CA PRO A 2 16.04 6.91 3.42
C PRO A 2 16.58 8.19 4.06
N GLY A 3 17.28 8.09 5.20
CA GLY A 3 17.89 9.23 5.88
C GLY A 3 16.99 10.03 6.83
N LEU A 4 15.69 9.75 6.90
CA LEU A 4 14.79 10.38 7.89
C LEU A 4 14.50 9.44 9.07
N SER A 5 14.40 9.99 10.27
CA SER A 5 14.02 9.25 11.48
C SER A 5 12.64 8.62 11.31
N ARG A 6 12.51 7.34 11.69
CA ARG A 6 11.23 6.61 11.65
C ARG A 6 10.18 7.25 12.55
N GLU A 7 10.60 7.81 13.68
CA GLU A 7 9.69 8.50 14.62
C GLU A 7 9.06 9.75 14.01
N LEU A 8 9.73 10.38 13.04
CA LEU A 8 9.22 11.55 12.33
C LEU A 8 8.31 11.17 11.17
N VAL A 9 8.65 10.11 10.43
CA VAL A 9 8.00 9.78 9.14
C VAL A 9 6.93 8.70 9.24
N GLU A 10 6.97 7.85 10.28
CA GLU A 10 6.01 6.76 10.46
C GLU A 10 4.87 7.20 11.36
N HIS A 11 3.65 7.14 10.85
CA HIS A 11 2.46 7.34 11.66
C HIS A 11 1.97 6.01 12.22
N ARG A 12 1.64 5.99 13.52
CA ARG A 12 1.04 4.82 14.19
C ARG A 12 -0.48 4.96 14.18
N LEU A 13 -1.14 4.16 13.35
CA LEU A 13 -2.61 4.12 13.33
C LEU A 13 -3.12 3.46 14.62
N PRO A 14 -4.07 4.08 15.34
CA PRO A 14 -4.67 3.48 16.52
C PRO A 14 -5.59 2.33 16.10
N VAL A 15 -5.09 1.10 16.21
CA VAL A 15 -5.87 -0.12 15.93
C VAL A 15 -6.29 -0.76 17.25
N ARG A 16 -7.55 -1.20 17.31
CA ARG A 16 -8.09 -1.94 18.45
C ARG A 16 -7.40 -3.31 18.59
N PRO A 17 -6.84 -3.66 19.75
CA PRO A 17 -6.07 -4.91 19.92
C PRO A 17 -6.94 -6.17 19.82
N ASP A 18 -8.24 -6.06 20.09
CA ASP A 18 -9.22 -7.14 19.97
C ASP A 18 -9.66 -7.42 18.53
N LYS A 19 -9.29 -6.56 17.56
CA LYS A 19 -9.73 -6.68 16.17
C LYS A 19 -8.74 -7.49 15.35
N ARG A 20 -9.29 -8.50 14.67
CA ARG A 20 -8.53 -9.36 13.73
C ARG A 20 -8.47 -8.70 12.34
N PRO A 21 -7.36 -8.87 11.59
CA PRO A 21 -7.30 -8.44 10.20
C PRO A 21 -8.41 -9.08 9.35
N VAL A 22 -9.00 -8.31 8.45
CA VAL A 22 -10.05 -8.78 7.53
C VAL A 22 -9.45 -8.94 6.14
N LYS A 23 -9.49 -10.17 5.60
CA LYS A 23 -9.10 -10.45 4.21
C LYS A 23 -10.22 -10.00 3.28
N GLN A 24 -10.01 -8.90 2.56
CA GLN A 24 -10.95 -8.41 1.56
C GLN A 24 -10.71 -9.08 0.19
N LEU A 25 -11.79 -9.38 -0.53
CA LEU A 25 -11.69 -9.86 -1.90
C LEU A 25 -11.28 -8.72 -2.85
N PRO A 26 -10.44 -8.99 -3.86
CA PRO A 26 -10.12 -7.99 -4.88
C PRO A 26 -11.37 -7.51 -5.61
N ARG A 27 -11.44 -6.21 -5.86
CA ARG A 27 -12.51 -5.63 -6.68
C ARG A 27 -12.19 -5.84 -8.17
N ARG A 28 -13.23 -6.10 -8.96
CA ARG A 28 -13.13 -6.13 -10.42
C ARG A 28 -13.28 -4.70 -10.95
N PHE A 29 -12.36 -4.29 -11.80
CA PHE A 29 -12.42 -3.01 -12.51
C PHE A 29 -12.51 -3.26 -14.01
N ALA A 30 -12.99 -2.25 -14.74
CA ALA A 30 -12.96 -2.27 -16.20
C ALA A 30 -11.50 -2.42 -16.71
N PRO A 31 -11.26 -3.09 -17.85
CA PRO A 31 -9.92 -3.36 -18.36
C PRO A 31 -9.04 -2.11 -18.49
N GLU A 32 -9.63 -0.98 -18.91
CA GLU A 32 -8.95 0.29 -19.10
C GLU A 32 -8.40 0.85 -17.77
N ILE A 33 -9.16 0.66 -16.69
CA ILE A 33 -8.76 1.08 -15.35
C ILE A 33 -7.69 0.11 -14.81
N MET A 34 -7.85 -1.20 -15.05
CA MET A 34 -6.86 -2.18 -14.63
C MET A 34 -5.47 -1.93 -15.25
N SER A 35 -5.41 -1.49 -16.50
CA SER A 35 -4.15 -1.12 -17.16
C SER A 35 -3.47 0.06 -16.46
N LYS A 36 -4.23 1.11 -16.12
CA LYS A 36 -3.71 2.27 -15.37
C LYS A 36 -3.24 1.90 -13.96
N ILE A 37 -3.98 1.02 -13.27
CA ILE A 37 -3.59 0.52 -11.95
C ILE A 37 -2.25 -0.21 -12.01
N LYS A 38 -2.04 -1.05 -13.03
CA LYS A 38 -0.77 -1.79 -13.21
C LYS A 38 0.41 -0.84 -13.44
N GLU A 39 0.24 0.16 -14.31
CA GLU A 39 1.26 1.16 -14.59
C GLU A 39 1.67 1.93 -13.31
N GLU A 40 0.69 2.37 -12.53
CA GLU A 40 0.94 3.07 -11.27
C GLU A 40 1.59 2.14 -10.23
N PHE A 41 1.17 0.88 -10.16
CA PHE A 41 1.78 -0.11 -9.29
C PHE A 41 3.28 -0.29 -9.60
N GLU A 42 3.65 -0.41 -10.88
CA GLU A 42 5.04 -0.49 -11.30
C GLU A 42 5.84 0.77 -10.93
N ARG A 43 5.27 1.96 -11.12
CA ARG A 43 5.88 3.24 -10.75
C ARG A 43 6.19 3.31 -9.25
N LEU A 44 5.24 2.89 -8.41
CA LEU A 44 5.41 2.87 -6.95
C LEU A 44 6.39 1.79 -6.48
N LEU A 45 6.43 0.64 -7.16
CA LEU A 45 7.38 -0.42 -6.86
C LEU A 45 8.82 -0.02 -7.18
N ARG A 46 9.05 0.60 -8.35
CA ARG A 46 10.37 1.12 -8.76
C ARG A 46 10.92 2.16 -7.80
N SER A 47 10.05 3.00 -7.24
CA SER A 47 10.43 4.02 -6.25
C SER A 47 10.58 3.48 -4.81
N LYS A 48 10.38 2.16 -4.60
CA LYS A 48 10.41 1.49 -3.29
C LYS A 48 9.40 2.06 -2.29
N PHE A 49 8.34 2.69 -2.79
CA PHE A 49 7.26 3.24 -1.98
C PHE A 49 6.36 2.13 -1.42
N ILE A 50 6.04 1.14 -2.26
CA ILE A 50 5.39 -0.12 -1.87
C ILE A 50 6.38 -1.28 -1.91
N ARG A 51 6.04 -2.39 -1.26
CA ARG A 51 6.85 -3.61 -1.20
C ARG A 51 5.96 -4.81 -1.51
N THR A 52 6.51 -5.80 -2.20
CA THR A 52 5.88 -7.12 -2.31
C THR A 52 5.92 -7.80 -0.94
N ALA A 53 4.85 -8.52 -0.59
CA ALA A 53 4.78 -9.31 0.63
C ALA A 53 5.74 -10.50 0.60
#